data_AF-A0A924JS32-F1
#
_entry.id   AF-A0A924JS32-F1
#
_cell.length_a   1.000
_cell.length_b   1.000
_cell.length_c   1.000
_cell.angle_alpha   90.00
_cell.angle_beta   90.00
_cell.angle_gamma   90.00
#
_symmetry.space_group_name_H-M   'P 1'
#
loop_
_entity.id
_entity.type
_entity.pdbx_description
1 polymer ?
#
loop_
_entity_poly.entity_id
_entity_poly.type
_entity_poly.pdbx_seq_one_letter_code
_entity_poly.pdbx_strand_id
1 'polypeptide(L)'
;GFIVDPDRKKMSKSKGNVVTPKGMLDDHGSDAVRYWAASSRLGTDAAFDPQNPKQIKIGRRLAIKVLNAAKFVYSFPEAHGAVSVPLDVDMLAELNSVIETATSALDELDHAKALEVTEKFFWTFCDDYLELVKERAYGADTPEGQASAATSLRTAIEVLVRLFAPYLPFATEEVWSWTHDDSIHTSAWPTTGDTGVTMAPSGLVGAVGEALIGIRRAKTDAKASQKTDVVSATIAGPAILRSGLGDLAAVGRIARVEFVESESIEVRDIVLAEVAE
;
A
#
# COMPACT_ATOMS: atom_id res chain seq x y z
N GLY A 1 1.39 15.93 -23.62
CA GLY A 1 0.84 16.05 -24.98
C GLY A 1 -0.53 16.69 -24.90
N PHE A 2 -1.43 16.33 -25.82
CA PHE A 2 -2.81 16.78 -25.85
C PHE A 2 -3.73 15.79 -25.13
N ILE A 3 -4.90 16.28 -24.70
CA ILE A 3 -6.03 15.40 -24.38
C ILE A 3 -6.72 15.04 -25.69
N VAL A 4 -6.85 13.74 -25.95
CA VAL A 4 -7.43 13.18 -27.18
C VAL A 4 -8.61 12.29 -26.84
N ASP A 5 -9.51 12.10 -27.81
CA ASP A 5 -10.62 11.18 -27.66
C ASP A 5 -10.14 9.70 -27.65
N PRO A 6 -11.03 8.72 -27.42
CA PRO A 6 -10.64 7.31 -27.37
C PRO A 6 -10.00 6.77 -28.66
N ASP A 7 -10.28 7.40 -29.81
CA ASP A 7 -9.68 7.08 -31.11
C ASP A 7 -8.33 7.82 -31.33
N ARG A 8 -7.82 8.51 -30.32
CA ARG A 8 -6.63 9.39 -30.38
C ARG A 8 -6.78 10.56 -31.36
N LYS A 9 -8.01 11.01 -31.62
CA LYS A 9 -8.25 12.23 -32.40
C LYS A 9 -8.30 13.42 -31.46
N LYS A 10 -7.81 14.56 -31.95
CA LYS A 10 -7.93 15.85 -31.27
C LYS A 10 -9.39 16.14 -30.90
N MET A 11 -9.64 16.49 -29.65
CA MET A 11 -10.92 17.02 -29.20
C MET A 11 -11.12 18.45 -29.72
N SER A 12 -12.24 18.74 -30.39
CA SER A 12 -12.57 20.10 -30.86
C SER A 12 -14.06 20.34 -30.97
N LYS A 13 -14.51 21.58 -30.71
CA LYS A 13 -15.93 21.94 -30.76
C LYS A 13 -16.56 21.59 -32.12
N SER A 14 -15.81 21.79 -33.21
CA SER A 14 -16.21 21.45 -34.57
C SER A 14 -16.43 19.95 -34.82
N LYS A 15 -15.80 19.07 -34.04
CA LYS A 15 -15.94 17.60 -34.15
C LYS A 15 -16.99 17.03 -33.21
N GLY A 16 -17.58 17.85 -32.34
CA GLY A 16 -18.59 17.42 -31.37
C GLY A 16 -18.09 16.49 -30.27
N ASN A 17 -16.78 16.22 -30.18
CA ASN A 17 -16.16 15.30 -29.22
C ASN A 17 -15.51 16.02 -28.02
N VAL A 18 -15.93 17.25 -27.70
CA VAL A 18 -15.37 18.03 -26.58
C VAL A 18 -15.98 17.57 -25.27
N VAL A 19 -15.11 17.29 -24.30
CA VAL A 19 -15.50 17.14 -22.89
C VAL A 19 -15.07 18.38 -22.12
N THR A 20 -15.94 18.88 -21.24
CA THR A 20 -15.59 19.99 -20.33
C THR A 20 -15.11 19.44 -18.99
N PRO A 21 -14.09 20.06 -18.34
CA PRO A 21 -13.60 19.60 -17.04
C PRO A 21 -14.65 19.63 -15.92
N LYS A 22 -15.62 20.54 -16.00
CA LYS A 22 -16.63 20.73 -14.95
C LYS A 22 -17.44 19.45 -14.68
N GLY A 23 -17.93 18.78 -15.72
CA GLY A 23 -18.71 17.54 -15.53
C GLY A 23 -17.89 16.45 -14.85
N MET A 24 -16.60 16.30 -15.21
CA MET A 24 -15.72 15.32 -14.58
C MET A 24 -15.50 15.62 -13.09
N LEU A 25 -15.34 16.89 -12.73
CA LEU A 25 -15.19 17.31 -11.32
C LEU A 25 -16.47 17.05 -10.53
N ASP A 26 -17.62 17.41 -11.09
CA ASP A 26 -18.93 17.23 -10.44
C ASP A 26 -19.26 15.73 -10.24
N ASP A 27 -18.93 14.86 -11.21
CA ASP A 27 -19.28 13.42 -11.18
C ASP A 27 -18.27 12.54 -10.40
N HIS A 28 -17.01 12.98 -10.31
CA HIS A 28 -15.92 12.13 -9.81
C HIS A 28 -15.09 12.73 -8.69
N GLY A 29 -15.21 14.03 -8.44
CA GLY A 29 -14.43 14.75 -7.45
C GLY A 29 -13.03 15.15 -7.93
N SER A 30 -12.48 16.17 -7.30
CA SER A 30 -11.22 16.82 -7.70
C SER A 30 -10.01 15.88 -7.64
N ASP A 31 -9.87 15.06 -6.60
CA ASP A 31 -8.74 14.13 -6.46
C ASP A 31 -8.70 13.11 -7.59
N ALA A 32 -9.86 12.57 -7.98
CA ALA A 32 -9.96 11.58 -9.04
C ALA A 32 -9.54 12.16 -10.41
N VAL A 33 -9.94 13.41 -10.68
CA VAL A 33 -9.57 14.13 -11.90
C VAL A 33 -8.09 14.52 -11.89
N ARG A 34 -7.58 14.98 -10.74
CA ARG A 34 -6.17 15.36 -10.59
C ARG A 34 -5.23 14.16 -10.71
N TYR A 35 -5.59 13.03 -10.10
CA TYR A 35 -4.90 11.75 -10.29
C TYR A 35 -4.80 11.39 -11.77
N TRP A 36 -5.90 11.42 -12.52
CA TRP A 36 -5.88 11.10 -13.95
C TRP A 36 -4.97 12.05 -14.75
N ALA A 37 -5.02 13.34 -14.45
CA ALA A 37 -4.17 14.32 -15.10
C ALA A 37 -2.68 14.05 -14.81
N ALA A 38 -2.36 13.71 -13.56
CA ALA A 38 -0.99 13.45 -13.10
C ALA A 38 -0.47 12.05 -13.44
N SER A 39 -1.34 11.07 -13.73
CA SER A 39 -0.92 9.73 -14.13
C SER A 39 -0.41 9.66 -15.57
N SER A 40 -0.52 10.74 -16.33
CA SER A 40 -0.14 10.80 -17.74
C SER A 40 1.30 11.31 -17.89
N ARG A 41 2.17 10.55 -18.56
CA ARG A 41 3.57 10.94 -18.76
C ARG A 41 3.71 12.21 -19.61
N LEU A 42 4.63 13.09 -19.22
CA LEU A 42 4.98 14.27 -19.99
C LEU A 42 5.39 13.89 -21.43
N GLY A 43 5.07 14.75 -22.39
CA GLY A 43 5.33 14.50 -23.81
C GLY A 43 4.40 13.50 -24.50
N THR A 44 3.54 12.78 -23.78
CA THR A 44 2.57 11.83 -24.37
C THR A 44 1.15 12.39 -24.43
N ASP A 45 0.36 11.98 -25.42
CA ASP A 45 -1.07 12.31 -25.50
C ASP A 45 -1.86 11.41 -24.55
N ALA A 46 -2.81 12.00 -23.83
CA ALA A 46 -3.67 11.28 -22.88
C ALA A 46 -5.07 11.11 -23.47
N ALA A 47 -5.47 9.86 -23.70
CA ALA A 47 -6.81 9.54 -24.18
C ALA A 47 -7.82 9.62 -23.04
N PHE A 48 -8.97 10.25 -23.29
CA PHE A 48 -10.07 10.35 -22.34
C PHE A 48 -11.37 9.81 -22.95
N ASP A 49 -11.98 8.86 -22.24
CA ASP A 49 -13.30 8.31 -22.56
C ASP A 49 -14.33 8.79 -21.51
N PRO A 50 -15.23 9.73 -21.83
CA PRO A 50 -16.27 10.18 -20.91
C PRO A 50 -17.28 9.10 -20.56
N GLN A 51 -17.49 8.10 -21.42
CA GLN A 51 -18.44 7.00 -21.16
C GLN A 51 -17.83 5.95 -20.23
N ASN A 52 -16.52 5.77 -20.29
CA ASN A 52 -15.79 4.85 -19.42
C ASN A 52 -14.48 5.43 -18.89
N PRO A 53 -14.54 6.38 -17.93
CA PRO A 53 -13.36 7.07 -17.42
C PRO A 53 -12.58 6.20 -16.42
N LYS A 54 -11.92 5.14 -16.93
CA LYS A 54 -11.25 4.11 -16.12
C LYS A 54 -10.21 4.69 -15.15
N GLN A 55 -9.36 5.61 -15.62
CA GLN A 55 -8.30 6.21 -14.82
C GLN A 55 -8.86 7.11 -13.70
N ILE A 56 -9.91 7.88 -13.98
CA ILE A 56 -10.58 8.67 -12.94
C ILE A 56 -11.18 7.74 -11.87
N LYS A 57 -11.81 6.63 -12.27
CA LYS A 57 -12.32 5.63 -11.31
C LYS A 57 -11.19 5.00 -10.47
N ILE A 58 -9.99 4.84 -11.03
CA ILE A 58 -8.80 4.37 -10.28
C ILE A 58 -8.42 5.41 -9.23
N GLY A 59 -8.20 6.67 -9.63
CA GLY A 59 -7.86 7.75 -8.70
C GLY A 59 -8.86 7.94 -7.56
N ARG A 60 -10.16 7.82 -7.87
CA ARG A 60 -11.22 7.84 -6.85
C ARG A 60 -11.07 6.69 -5.83
N ARG A 61 -10.77 5.47 -6.29
CA ARG A 61 -10.55 4.32 -5.39
C ARG A 61 -9.30 4.51 -4.55
N LEU A 62 -8.23 5.08 -5.12
CA LEU A 62 -7.02 5.39 -4.39
C LEU A 62 -7.30 6.39 -3.26
N ALA A 63 -7.98 7.50 -3.53
CA ALA A 63 -8.36 8.49 -2.52
C ALA A 63 -9.18 7.88 -1.36
N ILE A 64 -10.17 7.03 -1.69
CA ILE A 64 -10.95 6.31 -0.68
C ILE A 64 -10.09 5.33 0.12
N LYS A 65 -9.15 4.62 -0.53
CA LYS A 65 -8.25 3.67 0.13
C LYS A 65 -7.29 4.39 1.08
N VAL A 66 -6.78 5.57 0.72
CA VAL A 66 -5.97 6.43 1.62
C VAL A 66 -6.73 6.76 2.90
N LEU A 67 -7.96 7.27 2.79
CA LEU A 67 -8.81 7.56 3.94
C LEU A 67 -9.06 6.32 4.82
N ASN A 68 -9.37 5.18 4.20
CA ASN A 68 -9.66 3.94 4.93
C ASN A 68 -8.41 3.36 5.63
N ALA A 69 -7.26 3.37 4.96
CA ALA A 69 -6.00 2.91 5.52
C ALA A 69 -5.57 3.78 6.69
N ALA A 70 -5.62 5.11 6.54
CA ALA A 70 -5.31 6.04 7.61
C ALA A 70 -6.27 5.88 8.80
N LYS A 71 -7.59 5.76 8.56
CA LYS A 71 -8.58 5.52 9.62
C LYS A 71 -8.32 4.23 10.38
N PHE A 72 -7.92 3.17 9.69
CA PHE A 72 -7.54 1.91 10.31
C PHE A 72 -6.28 2.08 11.19
N VAL A 73 -5.23 2.69 10.65
CA VAL A 73 -3.97 2.92 11.39
C VAL A 73 -4.18 3.81 12.62
N TYR A 74 -4.94 4.89 12.50
CA TYR A 74 -5.23 5.79 13.62
C TYR A 74 -6.22 5.20 14.64
N SER A 75 -6.84 4.05 14.35
CA SER A 75 -7.67 3.32 15.33
C SER A 75 -6.86 2.59 16.39
N PHE A 76 -5.57 2.32 16.13
CA PHE A 76 -4.66 1.75 17.11
C PHE A 76 -4.24 2.81 18.13
N PRO A 77 -3.93 2.42 19.38
CA PRO A 77 -3.35 3.35 20.35
C PRO A 77 -2.13 4.07 19.78
N GLU A 78 -1.94 5.32 20.19
CA GLU A 78 -0.71 6.04 19.87
C GLU A 78 0.45 5.37 20.61
N ALA A 79 1.31 4.69 19.85
CA ALA A 79 2.50 4.05 20.39
C ALA A 79 3.71 4.93 20.08
N HIS A 80 4.44 5.31 21.12
CA HIS A 80 5.73 6.00 21.01
C HIS A 80 6.90 5.02 21.20
N GLY A 81 6.72 3.77 20.76
CA GLY A 81 7.69 2.70 20.94
C GLY A 81 8.79 2.74 19.89
N ALA A 82 9.90 2.04 20.12
CA ALA A 82 10.88 1.80 19.08
C ALA A 82 10.32 0.84 18.04
N VAL A 83 10.56 1.11 16.76
CA VAL A 83 10.35 0.12 15.69
C VAL A 83 11.47 -0.90 15.78
N SER A 84 11.16 -2.09 16.31
CA SER A 84 12.17 -3.10 16.67
C SER A 84 11.95 -4.46 16.02
N VAL A 85 10.74 -4.75 15.53
CA VAL A 85 10.46 -6.02 14.85
C VAL A 85 11.03 -5.97 13.43
N PRO A 86 11.79 -7.00 12.98
CA PRO A 86 12.45 -6.98 11.67
C PRO A 86 11.52 -6.70 10.48
N LEU A 87 10.29 -7.23 10.50
CA LEU A 87 9.30 -6.99 9.45
C LEU A 87 8.91 -5.50 9.35
N ASP A 88 8.78 -4.83 10.49
CA ASP A 88 8.39 -3.42 10.57
C ASP A 88 9.54 -2.51 10.13
N VAL A 89 10.77 -2.85 10.53
CA VAL A 89 12.00 -2.16 10.09
C VAL A 89 12.17 -2.29 8.57
N ASP A 90 11.96 -3.49 8.02
CA ASP A 90 12.07 -3.75 6.59
C ASP A 90 11.04 -2.95 5.77
N MET A 91 9.79 -2.89 6.24
CA MET A 91 8.73 -2.09 5.59
C MET A 91 9.10 -0.60 5.52
N LEU A 92 9.63 -0.03 6.61
CA LEU A 92 10.07 1.37 6.63
C LEU A 92 11.33 1.60 5.79
N ALA A 93 12.23 0.62 5.72
CA ALA A 93 13.37 0.66 4.82
C ALA A 93 12.93 0.66 3.35
N GLU A 94 11.95 -0.16 2.96
CA GLU A 94 11.36 -0.12 1.62
C GLU A 94 10.71 1.24 1.32
N LEU A 95 10.02 1.83 2.30
CA LEU A 95 9.44 3.17 2.19
C LEU A 95 10.51 4.25 1.97
N ASN A 96 11.70 4.14 2.57
CA ASN A 96 12.80 5.05 2.29
C ASN A 96 13.20 5.05 0.80
N SER A 97 13.28 3.87 0.17
CA SER A 97 13.55 3.77 -1.27
C SER A 97 12.45 4.40 -2.13
N VAL A 98 11.19 4.35 -1.67
CA VAL A 98 10.07 5.03 -2.33
C VAL A 98 10.19 6.54 -2.21
N ILE A 99 10.54 7.07 -1.02
CA ILE A 99 10.77 8.50 -0.81
C ILE A 99 11.87 9.00 -1.76
N GLU A 100 13.02 8.32 -1.80
CA GLU A 100 14.14 8.69 -2.68
C GLU A 100 13.72 8.68 -4.15
N THR A 101 13.09 7.60 -4.61
CA THR A 101 12.66 7.46 -6.01
C THR A 101 11.61 8.51 -6.39
N ALA A 102 10.62 8.75 -5.53
CA ALA A 102 9.59 9.74 -5.79
C ALA A 102 10.15 11.17 -5.79
N THR A 103 11.09 11.46 -4.89
CA THR A 103 11.77 12.77 -4.82
C THR A 103 12.56 13.02 -6.09
N SER A 104 13.44 12.10 -6.49
CA SER A 104 14.23 12.24 -7.72
C SER A 104 13.34 12.36 -8.96
N ALA A 105 12.25 11.60 -9.04
CA ALA A 105 11.30 11.70 -10.14
C ALA A 105 10.62 13.07 -10.20
N LEU A 106 10.27 13.68 -9.05
CA LEU A 106 9.69 15.03 -9.02
C LEU A 106 10.72 16.11 -9.38
N ASP A 107 11.97 15.97 -8.95
CA ASP A 107 13.07 16.88 -9.33
C ASP A 107 13.30 16.86 -10.85
N GLU A 108 13.09 15.71 -11.49
CA GLU A 108 13.14 15.52 -12.95
C GLU A 108 11.82 15.84 -13.67
N LEU A 109 10.81 16.34 -12.94
CA LEU A 109 9.45 16.64 -13.42
C LEU A 109 8.64 15.42 -13.90
N ASP A 110 9.10 14.20 -13.64
CA ASP A 110 8.37 12.94 -13.88
C ASP A 110 7.41 12.62 -12.72
N HIS A 111 6.41 13.49 -12.57
CA HIS A 111 5.33 13.33 -11.61
C HIS A 111 4.53 12.03 -11.77
N ALA A 112 4.46 11.47 -12.99
CA ALA A 112 3.79 10.19 -13.22
C ALA A 112 4.58 9.03 -12.62
N LYS A 113 5.92 9.06 -12.70
CA LYS A 113 6.77 8.05 -12.07
C LYS A 113 6.72 8.11 -10.54
N ALA A 114 6.75 9.32 -9.96
CA ALA A 114 6.60 9.51 -8.52
C ALA A 114 5.25 8.97 -8.00
N LEU A 115 4.16 9.20 -8.73
CA LEU A 115 2.85 8.60 -8.42
C LEU A 115 2.88 7.07 -8.54
N GLU A 116 3.44 6.53 -9.63
CA GLU A 116 3.52 5.09 -9.90
C GLU A 116 4.24 4.33 -8.77
N VAL A 117 5.40 4.82 -8.33
CA VAL A 117 6.18 4.17 -7.27
C VAL A 117 5.49 4.26 -5.90
N THR A 118 4.92 5.42 -5.58
CA THR A 118 4.19 5.65 -4.33
C THR A 118 2.93 4.78 -4.28
N GLU A 119 2.14 4.77 -5.35
CA GLU A 119 0.92 3.97 -5.43
C GLU A 119 1.22 2.46 -5.35
N LYS A 120 2.25 1.98 -6.07
CA LYS A 120 2.65 0.57 -6.01
C LYS A 120 2.96 0.15 -4.57
N PHE A 121 3.78 0.94 -3.87
CA PHE A 121 4.12 0.65 -2.47
C PHE A 121 2.87 0.73 -1.57
N PHE A 122 2.02 1.74 -1.75
CA PHE A 122 0.81 1.91 -0.94
C PHE A 122 -0.14 0.70 -1.04
N TRP A 123 -0.28 0.09 -2.21
CA TRP A 123 -1.06 -1.13 -2.37
C TRP A 123 -0.42 -2.33 -1.65
N THR A 124 0.89 -2.54 -1.77
CA THR A 124 1.61 -3.58 -1.01
C THR A 124 1.49 -3.35 0.50
N PHE A 125 1.67 -2.11 0.97
CA PHE A 125 1.45 -1.74 2.36
C PHE A 125 0.04 -2.12 2.83
N CYS A 126 -0.98 -1.78 2.05
CA CYS A 126 -2.37 -2.02 2.43
C CYS A 126 -2.82 -3.48 2.36
N ASP A 127 -2.39 -4.23 1.35
CA ASP A 127 -2.93 -5.56 1.05
C ASP A 127 -2.09 -6.67 1.70
N ASP A 128 -0.81 -6.40 1.96
CA ASP A 128 0.12 -7.33 2.60
C ASP A 128 0.47 -6.88 4.02
N TYR A 129 1.17 -5.74 4.18
CA TYR A 129 1.74 -5.35 5.48
C TYR A 129 0.68 -5.08 6.56
N LEU A 130 -0.38 -4.32 6.26
CA LEU A 130 -1.48 -4.05 7.19
C LEU A 130 -2.10 -5.35 7.73
N GLU A 131 -2.28 -6.34 6.87
CA GLU A 131 -2.88 -7.62 7.24
C GLU A 131 -1.89 -8.51 8.01
N LEU A 132 -0.60 -8.48 7.67
CA LEU A 132 0.45 -9.22 8.36
C LEU A 132 0.57 -8.83 9.83
N VAL A 133 0.62 -7.52 10.11
CA VAL A 133 0.90 -7.03 11.47
C VAL A 133 -0.35 -6.78 12.30
N LYS A 134 -1.54 -7.02 11.74
CA LYS A 134 -2.84 -6.69 12.33
C LYS A 134 -3.04 -7.25 13.72
N GLU A 135 -2.81 -8.55 13.89
CA GLU A 135 -2.97 -9.22 15.19
C GLU A 135 -1.96 -8.68 16.22
N ARG A 136 -0.72 -8.42 15.79
CA ARG A 136 0.30 -7.81 16.65
C ARG A 136 -0.09 -6.39 17.06
N ALA A 137 -0.60 -5.57 16.15
CA ALA A 137 -1.08 -4.21 16.45
C ALA A 137 -2.28 -4.22 17.43
N TYR A 138 -3.10 -5.27 17.44
CA TYR A 138 -4.16 -5.48 18.43
C TYR A 138 -3.67 -6.03 19.79
N GLY A 139 -2.37 -6.32 19.93
CA GLY A 139 -1.77 -6.77 21.19
C GLY A 139 -1.82 -8.29 21.41
N ALA A 140 -1.91 -9.09 20.35
CA ALA A 140 -1.96 -10.55 20.44
C ALA A 140 -0.61 -11.22 20.79
N ASP A 141 0.49 -10.45 20.83
CA ASP A 141 1.85 -10.96 21.08
C ASP A 141 2.46 -10.31 22.34
N THR A 142 3.38 -9.37 22.16
CA THR A 142 4.07 -8.67 23.26
C THR A 142 3.77 -7.17 23.21
N PRO A 143 3.82 -6.44 24.35
CA PRO A 143 3.69 -4.98 24.36
C PRO A 143 4.71 -4.29 23.44
N GLU A 144 5.94 -4.78 23.40
CA GLU A 144 7.02 -4.26 22.54
C GLU A 144 6.70 -4.52 21.06
N GLY A 145 6.23 -5.71 20.72
CA GLY A 145 5.80 -6.05 19.37
C GLY A 145 4.62 -5.20 18.91
N GLN A 146 3.62 -5.02 19.78
CA GLN A 146 2.49 -4.14 19.50
C GLN A 146 2.94 -2.70 19.26
N ALA A 147 3.84 -2.19 20.10
CA ALA A 147 4.36 -0.84 19.96
C ALA A 147 5.16 -0.67 18.66
N SER A 148 5.97 -1.66 18.27
CA SER A 148 6.69 -1.66 17.00
C SER A 148 5.73 -1.55 15.80
N ALA A 149 4.70 -2.40 15.76
CA ALA A 149 3.72 -2.40 14.67
C ALA A 149 2.88 -1.12 14.63
N ALA A 150 2.38 -0.64 15.76
CA ALA A 150 1.58 0.58 15.80
C ALA A 150 2.41 1.81 15.41
N THR A 151 3.67 1.89 15.83
CA THR A 151 4.58 2.98 15.47
C THR A 151 4.90 2.95 13.98
N SER A 152 5.29 1.79 13.43
CA SER A 152 5.63 1.66 12.01
C SER A 152 4.45 1.97 11.09
N LEU A 153 3.24 1.52 11.44
CA LEU A 153 2.00 1.82 10.72
C LEU A 153 1.72 3.32 10.66
N ARG A 154 1.83 4.00 11.81
CA ARG A 154 1.63 5.46 11.91
C ARG A 154 2.69 6.21 11.11
N THR A 155 3.97 5.88 11.29
CA THR A 155 5.08 6.47 10.52
C THR A 155 4.86 6.31 9.02
N ALA A 156 4.48 5.12 8.57
CA ALA A 156 4.23 4.87 7.15
C ALA A 156 3.09 5.72 6.60
N ILE A 157 1.95 5.81 7.30
CA ILE A 157 0.81 6.64 6.87
C ILE A 157 1.17 8.13 6.84
N GLU A 158 1.88 8.65 7.85
CA GLU A 158 2.34 10.04 7.88
C GLU A 158 3.21 10.41 6.69
N VAL A 159 4.09 9.51 6.26
CA VAL A 159 4.91 9.69 5.04
C VAL A 159 4.07 9.56 3.78
N LEU A 160 3.25 8.50 3.67
CA LEU A 160 2.48 8.20 2.47
C LEU A 160 1.47 9.29 2.13
N VAL A 161 0.80 9.85 3.14
CA VAL A 161 -0.17 10.94 2.93
C VAL A 161 0.54 12.19 2.37
N ARG A 162 1.76 12.49 2.81
CA ARG A 162 2.57 13.58 2.24
C ARG A 162 3.06 13.27 0.82
N LEU A 163 3.48 12.03 0.54
CA LEU A 163 3.83 11.59 -0.83
C LEU A 163 2.65 11.72 -1.80
N PHE A 164 1.42 11.47 -1.32
CA PHE A 164 0.20 11.59 -2.12
C PHE A 164 -0.35 13.01 -2.23
N ALA A 165 0.05 13.96 -1.37
CA ALA A 165 -0.54 15.30 -1.31
C ALA A 165 -0.54 16.07 -2.66
N PRO A 166 0.51 15.97 -3.50
CA PRO A 166 0.49 16.61 -4.82
C PRO A 166 -0.59 16.07 -5.77
N TYR A 167 -1.09 14.86 -5.52
CA TYR A 167 -1.97 14.09 -6.40
C TYR A 167 -3.43 14.02 -5.89
N LEU A 168 -3.60 13.89 -4.57
CA LEU A 168 -4.88 13.70 -3.89
C LEU A 168 -5.12 14.78 -2.82
N PRO A 169 -5.04 16.07 -3.17
CA PRO A 169 -4.93 17.17 -2.21
C PRO A 169 -6.08 17.25 -1.20
N PHE A 170 -7.29 16.81 -1.54
CA PHE A 170 -8.42 16.88 -0.62
C PHE A 170 -8.44 15.69 0.34
N ALA A 171 -8.27 14.47 -0.16
CA ALA A 171 -8.21 13.28 0.69
C ALA A 171 -7.02 13.31 1.65
N THR A 172 -5.85 13.80 1.21
CA THR A 172 -4.68 13.89 2.09
C THR A 172 -4.82 15.00 3.13
N GLU A 173 -5.41 16.14 2.76
CA GLU A 173 -5.71 17.22 3.73
C GLU A 173 -6.70 16.75 4.79
N GLU A 174 -7.76 16.04 4.38
CA GLU A 174 -8.73 15.46 5.30
C GLU A 174 -8.04 14.51 6.29
N VAL A 175 -7.22 13.56 5.80
CA VAL A 175 -6.46 12.66 6.67
C VAL A 175 -5.53 13.41 7.62
N TRP A 176 -4.79 14.41 7.10
CA TRP A 176 -3.84 15.21 7.89
C TRP A 176 -4.53 15.95 9.03
N SER A 177 -5.71 16.52 8.77
CA SER A 177 -6.50 17.27 9.75
C SER A 177 -6.99 16.45 10.95
N TRP A 178 -6.91 15.12 10.88
CA TRP A 178 -7.31 14.25 11.98
C TRP A 178 -6.27 14.22 13.12
N THR A 179 -5.01 14.53 12.82
CA THR A 179 -3.90 14.47 13.77
C THR A 179 -3.06 15.76 13.85
N HIS A 180 -3.29 16.71 12.93
CA HIS A 180 -2.54 17.96 12.84
C HIS A 180 -3.47 19.18 12.79
N ASP A 181 -3.01 20.29 13.39
CA ASP A 181 -3.70 21.58 13.37
C ASP A 181 -3.29 22.47 12.18
N ASP A 182 -2.27 22.07 11.41
CA ASP A 182 -1.80 22.76 10.21
C ASP A 182 -2.28 22.06 8.92
N SER A 183 -1.86 22.59 7.77
CA SER A 183 -2.22 22.04 6.45
C SER A 183 -1.07 21.22 5.87
N ILE A 184 -1.39 20.06 5.29
CA ILE A 184 -0.37 19.21 4.66
C ILE A 184 0.32 19.93 3.50
N HIS A 185 -0.39 20.87 2.88
CA HIS A 185 0.11 21.68 1.76
C HIS A 185 1.13 22.75 2.19
N THR A 186 1.30 22.94 3.50
CA THR A 186 2.36 23.79 4.08
C THR A 186 3.45 23.00 4.79
N SER A 187 3.27 21.68 4.96
CA SER A 187 4.24 20.78 5.58
C SER A 187 5.41 20.48 4.65
N ALA A 188 6.53 20.07 5.23
CA ALA A 188 7.70 19.67 4.46
C ALA A 188 7.47 18.36 3.69
N TRP A 189 8.06 18.26 2.49
CA TRP A 189 8.15 17.01 1.75
C TRP A 189 8.86 15.94 2.59
N PRO A 190 8.40 14.68 2.59
CA PRO A 190 8.97 13.65 3.45
C PRO A 190 10.42 13.34 3.06
N THR A 191 11.21 13.01 4.07
CA THR A 191 12.60 12.56 3.91
C THR A 191 12.78 11.18 4.53
N THR A 192 13.86 10.48 4.18
CA THR A 192 14.19 9.19 4.81
C THR A 192 14.43 9.31 6.32
N GLY A 193 14.75 10.51 6.82
CA GLY A 193 14.83 10.79 8.26
C GLY A 193 13.50 10.64 8.99
N ASP A 194 12.37 10.84 8.30
CA ASP A 194 11.03 10.74 8.90
C ASP A 194 10.64 9.30 9.25
N THR A 195 11.28 8.29 8.64
CA THR A 195 11.00 6.89 8.95
C THR A 195 11.73 6.41 10.21
N GLY A 196 12.81 7.10 10.62
CA GLY A 196 13.66 6.69 11.73
C GLY A 196 14.48 5.42 11.49
N VAL A 197 14.41 4.84 10.28
CA VAL A 197 15.16 3.62 9.90
C VAL A 197 16.29 3.99 8.94
N THR A 198 17.49 3.50 9.22
CA THR A 198 18.69 3.73 8.38
C THR A 198 19.17 2.48 7.66
N MET A 199 18.55 1.32 7.95
CA MET A 199 18.89 0.05 7.33
C MET A 199 18.37 0.01 5.88
N ALA A 200 19.10 -0.69 5.02
CA ALA A 200 18.63 -0.98 3.67
C ALA A 200 17.50 -2.03 3.70
N PRO A 201 16.58 -2.02 2.72
CA PRO A 201 15.59 -3.08 2.57
C PRO A 201 16.27 -4.44 2.47
N SER A 202 15.83 -5.35 3.32
CA SER A 202 16.28 -6.73 3.38
C SER A 202 15.45 -7.65 2.48
N GLY A 203 14.24 -7.22 2.10
CA GLY A 203 13.30 -7.98 1.26
C GLY A 203 12.42 -8.97 2.05
N LEU A 204 12.36 -8.80 3.37
CA LEU A 204 11.58 -9.63 4.28
C LEU A 204 10.08 -9.48 4.04
N VAL A 205 9.55 -8.27 3.85
CA VAL A 205 8.13 -8.02 3.57
C VAL A 205 7.71 -8.76 2.31
N GLY A 206 8.49 -8.63 1.23
CA GLY A 206 8.25 -9.36 -0.02
C GLY A 206 8.27 -10.88 0.16
N ALA A 207 9.26 -11.41 0.88
CA ALA A 207 9.38 -12.85 1.13
C ALA A 207 8.20 -13.40 1.95
N VAL A 208 7.77 -12.69 2.99
CA VAL A 208 6.63 -13.08 3.82
C VAL A 208 5.31 -12.97 3.04
N GLY A 209 5.17 -11.92 2.21
CA GLY A 209 4.03 -11.76 1.31
C GLY A 209 3.90 -12.91 0.31
N GLU A 210 5.00 -13.35 -0.29
CA GLU A 210 5.01 -14.51 -1.20
C GLU A 210 4.58 -15.81 -0.50
N ALA A 211 5.09 -16.06 0.71
CA ALA A 211 4.65 -17.21 1.51
C ALA A 211 3.15 -17.13 1.87
N LEU A 212 2.65 -15.94 2.20
CA LEU A 212 1.22 -15.72 2.46
C LEU A 212 0.35 -16.00 1.24
N ILE A 213 0.80 -15.61 0.04
CA ILE A 213 0.13 -15.97 -1.23
C ILE A 213 0.06 -17.49 -1.37
N GLY A 214 1.15 -18.20 -1.05
CA GLY A 214 1.18 -19.67 -1.04
C GLY A 214 0.12 -20.28 -0.10
N ILE A 215 0.01 -19.77 1.13
CA ILE A 215 -1.00 -20.20 2.11
C ILE A 215 -2.42 -19.94 1.59
N ARG A 216 -2.68 -18.73 1.08
CA ARG A 216 -4.00 -18.34 0.54
C ARG A 216 -4.39 -19.21 -0.66
N ARG A 217 -3.43 -19.53 -1.53
CA ARG A 217 -3.61 -20.44 -2.67
C ARG A 217 -3.97 -21.84 -2.21
N ALA A 218 -3.22 -22.41 -1.27
CA ALA A 218 -3.49 -23.75 -0.75
C ALA A 218 -4.91 -23.87 -0.15
N LYS A 219 -5.37 -22.86 0.60
CA LYS A 219 -6.77 -22.81 1.09
C LYS A 219 -7.77 -22.77 -0.06
N THR A 220 -7.50 -21.96 -1.09
CA THR A 220 -8.38 -21.84 -2.27
C THR A 220 -8.46 -23.14 -3.05
N ASP A 221 -7.33 -23.83 -3.26
CA ASP A 221 -7.26 -25.10 -3.98
C ASP A 221 -8.01 -26.20 -3.22
N ALA A 222 -7.98 -26.16 -1.89
CA ALA A 222 -8.80 -27.00 -1.02
C ALA A 222 -10.27 -26.57 -0.92
N LYS A 223 -10.68 -25.52 -1.65
CA LYS A 223 -12.03 -24.90 -1.60
C LYS A 223 -12.44 -24.47 -0.18
N ALA A 224 -11.46 -24.17 0.65
CA ALA A 224 -11.66 -23.73 2.02
C ALA A 224 -11.77 -22.20 2.10
N SER A 225 -12.48 -21.71 3.12
CA SER A 225 -12.50 -20.28 3.44
C SER A 225 -11.08 -19.79 3.79
N GLN A 226 -10.75 -18.54 3.44
CA GLN A 226 -9.47 -17.94 3.89
C GLN A 226 -9.37 -17.84 5.43
N LYS A 227 -10.52 -17.88 6.12
CA LYS A 227 -10.63 -17.94 7.58
C LYS A 227 -10.41 -19.33 8.18
N THR A 228 -10.32 -20.38 7.36
CA THR A 228 -10.09 -21.75 7.85
C THR A 228 -8.76 -21.82 8.56
N ASP A 229 -8.74 -22.40 9.76
CA ASP A 229 -7.52 -22.59 10.53
C ASP A 229 -6.63 -23.65 9.87
N VAL A 230 -5.32 -23.48 10.00
CA VAL A 230 -4.30 -24.38 9.49
C VAL A 230 -3.65 -25.06 10.69
N VAL A 231 -3.78 -26.37 10.77
CA VAL A 231 -3.20 -27.19 11.84
C VAL A 231 -1.68 -27.16 11.76
N SER A 232 -1.13 -27.34 10.56
CA SER A 232 0.31 -27.24 10.31
C SER A 232 0.60 -26.84 8.87
N ALA A 233 1.74 -26.18 8.65
CA ALA A 233 2.30 -25.94 7.33
C ALA A 233 3.84 -25.91 7.39
N THR A 234 4.47 -26.40 6.33
CA THR A 234 5.91 -26.24 6.11
C THR A 234 6.14 -25.08 5.16
N ILE A 235 6.92 -24.09 5.60
CA ILE A 235 7.32 -22.94 4.80
C ILE A 235 8.78 -23.14 4.41
N ALA A 236 9.02 -23.37 3.11
CA ALA A 236 10.35 -23.38 2.53
C ALA A 236 10.68 -21.97 2.02
N GLY A 237 11.89 -21.47 2.27
CA GLY A 237 12.30 -20.16 1.78
C GLY A 237 13.67 -19.70 2.31
N PRO A 238 14.14 -18.51 1.92
CA PRO A 238 15.43 -17.98 2.33
C PRO A 238 15.44 -17.72 3.84
N ALA A 239 16.63 -17.81 4.47
CA ALA A 239 16.80 -17.71 5.93
C ALA A 239 16.15 -16.46 6.55
N ILE A 240 16.08 -15.36 5.79
CA ILE A 240 15.47 -14.10 6.23
C ILE A 240 14.00 -14.27 6.64
N LEU A 241 13.27 -15.14 5.95
CA LEU A 241 11.83 -15.37 6.16
C LEU A 241 11.54 -15.85 7.59
N ARG A 242 12.52 -16.50 8.25
CA ARG A 242 12.41 -16.97 9.65
C ARG A 242 11.92 -15.87 10.59
N SER A 243 12.38 -14.63 10.41
CA SER A 243 12.03 -13.49 11.26
C SER A 243 10.58 -13.02 11.08
N GLY A 244 9.90 -13.41 10.00
CA GLY A 244 8.52 -13.06 9.72
C GLY A 244 7.51 -14.20 9.94
N LEU A 245 7.96 -15.37 10.41
CA LEU A 245 7.10 -16.54 10.59
C LEU A 245 5.97 -16.32 11.60
N GLY A 246 6.20 -15.49 12.63
CA GLY A 246 5.18 -15.17 13.63
C GLY A 246 3.98 -14.45 13.00
N ASP A 247 4.24 -13.40 12.22
CA ASP A 247 3.19 -12.66 11.49
C ASP A 247 2.51 -13.54 10.44
N LEU A 248 3.30 -14.31 9.69
CA LEU A 248 2.78 -15.24 8.69
C LEU A 248 1.84 -16.27 9.34
N ALA A 249 2.23 -16.83 10.49
CA ALA A 249 1.41 -17.78 11.24
C ALA A 249 0.12 -17.12 11.74
N ALA A 250 0.20 -15.90 12.27
CA ALA A 250 -0.95 -15.17 12.78
C ALA A 250 -1.98 -14.89 11.67
N VAL A 251 -1.57 -14.23 10.58
CA VAL A 251 -2.47 -13.92 9.46
C VAL A 251 -2.93 -15.17 8.72
N GLY A 252 -2.07 -16.19 8.62
CA GLY A 252 -2.36 -17.47 7.98
C GLY A 252 -3.24 -18.37 8.84
N ARG A 253 -3.44 -18.04 10.13
CA ARG A 253 -4.11 -18.87 11.15
C ARG A 253 -3.46 -20.24 11.29
N ILE A 254 -2.14 -20.27 11.38
CA ILE A 254 -1.33 -21.49 11.39
C ILE A 254 -0.92 -21.82 12.83
N ALA A 255 -1.40 -22.95 13.34
CA ALA A 255 -1.09 -23.38 14.70
C ALA A 255 0.35 -23.88 14.84
N ARG A 256 0.90 -24.52 13.79
CA ARG A 256 2.29 -24.98 13.76
C ARG A 256 2.94 -24.68 12.43
N VAL A 257 4.02 -23.91 12.48
CA VAL A 257 4.84 -23.62 11.30
C VAL A 257 6.17 -24.34 11.44
N GLU A 258 6.49 -25.16 10.44
CA GLU A 258 7.83 -25.70 10.25
C GLU A 258 8.54 -24.88 9.17
N PHE A 259 9.81 -24.56 9.38
CA PHE A 259 10.59 -23.80 8.40
C PHE A 259 11.76 -24.62 7.89
N VAL A 260 11.88 -24.65 6.56
CA VAL A 260 12.98 -25.29 5.85
C VAL A 260 13.69 -24.25 5.01
N GLU A 261 15.01 -24.15 5.14
CA GLU A 261 15.77 -23.20 4.35
C GLU A 261 15.84 -23.65 2.88
N SER A 262 15.55 -22.74 1.96
CA SER A 262 15.53 -22.98 0.52
C SER A 262 15.76 -21.69 -0.26
N GLU A 263 16.15 -21.80 -1.53
CA GLU A 263 16.28 -20.63 -2.41
C GLU A 263 14.90 -20.13 -2.89
N SER A 264 13.94 -21.04 -3.11
CA SER A 264 12.57 -20.71 -3.53
C SER A 264 11.62 -20.69 -2.35
N ILE A 265 10.62 -19.79 -2.42
CA ILE A 265 9.55 -19.72 -1.43
C ILE A 265 8.43 -20.69 -1.83
N GLU A 266 8.15 -21.66 -0.97
CA GLU A 266 7.12 -22.66 -1.21
C GLU A 266 6.37 -23.02 0.08
N VAL A 267 5.08 -23.25 -0.04
CA VAL A 267 4.23 -23.78 1.03
C VAL A 267 3.98 -25.26 0.77
N ARG A 268 4.37 -26.11 1.71
CA ARG A 268 4.31 -27.58 1.63
C ARG A 268 3.56 -28.15 2.83
N ASP A 269 3.09 -29.39 2.69
CA ASP A 269 2.53 -30.21 3.77
C ASP A 269 1.46 -29.50 4.62
N ILE A 270 0.65 -28.65 3.97
CA ILE A 270 -0.39 -27.87 4.64
C ILE A 270 -1.56 -28.77 5.05
N VAL A 271 -1.90 -28.73 6.33
CA VAL A 271 -3.01 -29.46 6.92
C VAL A 271 -4.04 -28.46 7.41
N LEU A 272 -5.23 -28.44 6.77
CA LEU A 272 -6.33 -27.57 7.18
C LEU A 272 -7.13 -28.23 8.31
N ALA A 273 -7.68 -27.42 9.21
CA ALA A 273 -8.64 -27.91 10.20
C ALA A 273 -9.91 -28.40 9.51
N GLU A 274 -10.52 -29.47 10.03
CA GLU A 274 -11.82 -29.93 9.57
C GLU A 274 -12.87 -28.84 9.85
N VAL A 275 -13.66 -28.51 8.84
CA VAL A 275 -14.79 -27.58 9.01
C VAL A 275 -15.85 -28.34 9.80
N ALA A 276 -16.12 -27.93 11.03
CA ALA A 276 -17.27 -28.45 11.77
C ALA A 276 -18.54 -28.18 10.95
N GLU A 277 -19.26 -29.25 10.57
CA GLU A 277 -20.55 -29.18 9.86
C GLU A 277 -21.61 -28.39 10.63
#